data_AF-H2BC20-F1
#
_entry.id   AF-H2BC20-F1
#
_cell.length_a   1.000
_cell.length_b   1.000
_cell.length_c   1.000
_cell.angle_alpha   90.00
_cell.angle_beta   90.00
_cell.angle_gamma   90.00
#
_symmetry.space_group_name_H-M   'P 1'
#
loop_
_entity.id
_entity.type
_entity.pdbx_description
1 polymer ?
#
loop_
_entity_poly.entity_id
_entity_poly.type
_entity_poly.pdbx_seq_one_letter_code
_entity_poly.pdbx_strand_id
1 'polypeptide(L)' 'IESMEALVYTFLLVLTLGLIFFAIFFREPPKVPTKKKK' A
#
# COMPACT_ATOMS: atom_id res chain seq x y z
N ILE A 1 1.98 25.07 17.68
CA ILE A 1 2.45 24.91 16.28
C ILE A 1 3.11 23.54 16.15
N GLU A 2 4.15 23.27 16.96
CA GLU A 2 4.85 21.97 17.07
C GLU A 2 3.92 20.73 17.18
N SER A 3 2.85 20.79 17.98
CA SER A 3 1.93 19.65 18.19
C SER A 3 0.99 19.37 17.01
N MET A 4 0.62 20.38 16.23
CA MET A 4 -0.20 20.23 15.02
C MET A 4 0.63 19.60 13.90
N GLU A 5 1.87 20.06 13.73
CA GLU A 5 2.75 19.54 12.70
C GLU A 5 3.15 18.09 12.98
N ALA A 6 3.47 17.75 14.23
CA ALA A 6 3.74 16.36 14.63
C ALA A 6 2.56 15.42 14.32
N LEU A 7 1.33 15.88 14.53
CA LEU A 7 0.12 15.12 14.18
C LEU A 7 -0.01 14.96 12.66
N VAL A 8 0.18 16.04 11.90
CA VAL A 8 0.11 16.01 10.43
C VAL A 8 1.16 15.07 9.84
N TYR A 9 2.41 15.13 10.32
CA TYR A 9 3.48 14.25 9.83
C TYR A 9 3.24 12.79 10.19
N THR A 10 2.76 12.51 11.41
CA THR A 10 2.39 11.16 11.81
C THR A 10 1.23 10.64 10.96
N PHE A 11 0.24 11.47 10.68
CA PHE A 11 -0.91 11.10 9.87
C PHE A 11 -0.51 10.82 8.42
N LEU A 12 0.31 11.68 7.82
CA LEU A 12 0.88 11.46 6.49
C LEU A 12 1.67 10.15 6.45
N LEU A 13 2.55 9.92 7.43
CA LEU A 13 3.35 8.71 7.51
C LEU A 13 2.50 7.44 7.62
N VAL A 14 1.53 7.43 8.54
CA VAL A 14 0.65 6.27 8.78
C VAL A 14 -0.26 6.02 7.58
N LEU A 15 -0.78 7.06 6.93
CA LEU A 15 -1.57 6.91 5.71
C LEU A 15 -0.74 6.35 4.56
N THR A 16 0.46 6.87 4.33
CA THR A 16 1.33 6.36 3.25
C THR A 16 1.73 4.91 3.50
N LEU A 17 2.12 4.55 4.72
CA LEU A 17 2.46 3.17 5.08
C LEU A 17 1.24 2.24 4.99
N GLY A 18 0.07 2.70 5.45
CA GLY A 18 -1.18 1.96 5.33
C GLY A 18 -1.56 1.69 3.88
N LEU A 19 -1.47 2.70 3.00
CA LEU A 19 -1.74 2.54 1.57
C LEU A 19 -0.80 1.54 0.90
N ILE A 20 0.51 1.58 1.22
CA ILE A 20 1.49 0.63 0.70
C ILE A 20 1.19 -0.79 1.20
N PHE A 21 0.84 -0.94 2.48
CA PHE A 21 0.43 -2.22 3.05
C PHE A 21 -0.78 -2.79 2.30
N PHE A 22 -1.84 -2.00 2.12
CA PHE A 22 -3.02 -2.44 1.37
C PHE A 22 -2.69 -2.78 -0.09
N ALA A 23 -1.86 -1.98 -0.75
CA ALA A 23 -1.45 -2.21 -2.14
C ALA A 23 -0.63 -3.50 -2.33
N ILE A 24 0.10 -3.96 -1.32
CA ILE A 24 0.89 -5.20 -1.41
C ILE A 24 0.04 -6.43 -1.08
N PHE A 25 -0.74 -6.38 0.00
CA PHE A 25 -1.49 -7.55 0.48
C PHE A 25 -2.80 -7.77 -0.26
N PHE A 26 -3.46 -6.71 -0.72
CA PHE A 26 -4.76 -6.77 -1.40
C PHE A 26 -4.69 -6.50 -2.91
N ARG A 27 -3.48 -6.52 -3.52
CA ARG A 27 -3.39 -6.52 -4.99
C ARG A 27 -3.90 -7.84 -5.55
N GLU A 28 -4.40 -7.78 -6.78
CA GLU A 28 -4.75 -8.99 -7.51
C GLU A 28 -3.56 -9.95 -7.58
N PRO A 29 -3.75 -11.23 -7.27
CA PRO A 29 -2.68 -12.21 -7.38
C PRO A 29 -2.24 -12.29 -8.86
N PRO A 30 -0.93 -12.38 -9.12
CA PRO A 30 -0.44 -12.46 -10.49
C PRO A 30 -1.01 -13.73 -11.16
N LYS A 31 -1.68 -13.56 -12.30
CA LYS A 31 -2.18 -14.68 -13.09
C LYS A 31 -1.02 -15.27 -13.86
N VAL A 32 -0.67 -16.52 -13.56
CA VAL A 32 0.36 -17.25 -14.32
C VAL A 32 -0.21 -17.59 -15.71
N PRO A 33 0.39 -17.13 -16.81
CA PRO A 33 -0.08 -17.48 -18.14
C PRO A 33 0.16 -18.97 -18.40
N THR A 34 -0.91 -19.77 -18.42
CA THR A 34 -0.81 -21.18 -18.82
C THR A 34 -0.63 -21.24 -20.33
N LYS A 35 0.55 -21.65 -20.82
CA LYS A 35 0.68 -22.04 -22.24
C LYS A 35 -0.20 -23.27 -22.47
N LYS A 36 -1.31 -23.12 -23.19
CA LYS A 36 -2.03 -24.27 -23.74
C LYS A 36 -1.04 -25.01 -24.65
N LYS A 37 -0.57 -26.19 -24.22
CA LYS A 37 0.07 -27.14 -25.15
C LYS A 37 -1.05 -27.57 -26.11
N LYS A 38 -0.83 -27.29 -27.41
CA LYS A 38 -1.72 -27.73 -28.50
C LYS A 38 -1.84 -29.25 -28.49
#